data_AF-A0A1Y3WGY7-F1
#
_entry.id   AF-A0A1Y3WGY7-F1
#
_cell.length_a   1.000
_cell.length_b   1.000
_cell.length_c   1.000
_cell.angle_alpha   90.00
_cell.angle_beta   90.00
_cell.angle_gamma   90.00
#
_symmetry.space_group_name_H-M   'P 1'
#
loop_
_entity.id
_entity.type
_entity.pdbx_description
1 polymer ?
#
loop_
_entity_poly.entity_id
_entity_poly.type
_entity_poly.pdbx_seq_one_letter_code
_entity_poly.pdbx_strand_id
1 'polypeptide(L)'
;MIPRILSLFCASTLMFSTSCHDSASKQNSTEPNFDGFVKVSLESHITGVQPMTGIVLWADNDKRNTDAISLEYSYMQYKDIVKEKGVYDWTPLEKVLDGIASRKHQAIIRFWYTYPGFDSAVPQYIRELPDYEETVALSEGKKTGFPDWRNPELQRFHKEFYQKFAERYDNDPRLAFLQTGFGLWAEYHIYDGPCIMGQTFPSKEFQAEFFKLMSETFKYTPWSVSIDAASPDYTPLEADPSLKNLKFGLFDDSFMHETHDEYNGKNWKFFGENRYQTSPAGGEFGYYTKYDQEHVLDYPDGIHGRNFEGESKRFHITYMIGNNQPSYQTMARIKQASMLCGYRYEITDVRVKEDSTCVQIKNTGVAPIYRDAYVAVNGVRSESSLIDLQPGESRWVGIPAGATDMTITIECDHLVPGQKIEYEAHVKGE
;
A
#
# COMPACT_ATOMS: atom_id res chain seq x y z
N MET A 1 10.03 46.60 -59.62
CA MET A 1 9.83 48.01 -59.23
C MET A 1 10.09 48.08 -57.72
N ILE A 2 11.19 48.72 -57.32
CA ILE A 2 11.65 48.97 -55.93
C ILE A 2 11.07 50.35 -55.51
N PRO A 3 10.60 50.56 -54.26
CA PRO A 3 11.41 51.04 -53.12
C PRO A 3 11.07 50.29 -51.80
N ARG A 4 11.97 49.88 -50.89
CA ARG A 4 13.04 50.54 -50.10
C ARG A 4 12.64 51.82 -49.37
N ILE A 5 12.28 51.68 -48.08
CA ILE A 5 12.62 52.63 -47.01
C ILE A 5 13.15 51.84 -45.80
N LEU A 6 14.35 52.22 -45.35
CA LEU A 6 15.06 51.81 -44.14
C LEU A 6 14.49 52.55 -42.91
N SER A 7 14.53 51.92 -41.72
CA SER A 7 15.04 52.55 -40.47
C SER A 7 15.21 51.49 -39.36
N LEU A 8 16.40 51.51 -38.75
CA LEU A 8 16.91 50.67 -37.66
C LEU A 8 16.12 50.84 -36.34
N PHE A 9 16.07 49.78 -35.52
CA PHE A 9 16.38 49.86 -34.08
C PHE A 9 16.93 48.51 -33.58
N CYS A 10 18.11 48.56 -32.96
CA CYS A 10 18.69 47.47 -32.17
C CYS A 10 17.90 47.28 -30.87
N ALA A 11 17.61 46.04 -30.50
CA ALA A 11 17.54 45.62 -29.11
C ALA A 11 17.79 44.11 -29.02
N SER A 12 18.93 43.77 -28.42
CA SER A 12 19.32 42.47 -27.92
C SER A 12 18.25 41.85 -27.02
N THR A 13 17.92 40.57 -27.22
CA THR A 13 17.26 39.76 -26.20
C THR A 13 17.86 38.36 -26.19
N LEU A 14 18.34 38.00 -25.00
CA LEU A 14 18.96 36.75 -24.61
C LEU A 14 18.13 35.54 -25.06
N MET A 15 18.82 34.52 -25.59
CA MET A 15 18.30 33.15 -25.60
C MET A 15 18.26 32.65 -24.16
N PHE A 16 17.07 32.35 -23.63
CA PHE A 16 16.92 31.39 -22.56
C PHE A 16 16.85 30.00 -23.19
N SER A 17 17.91 29.22 -23.00
CA SER A 17 17.91 27.79 -23.32
C SER A 17 17.05 27.05 -22.29
N THR A 18 15.80 26.78 -22.64
CA THR A 18 15.02 25.73 -21.98
C THR A 18 15.46 24.38 -22.55
N SER A 19 16.14 23.57 -21.75
CA SER A 19 16.30 22.14 -22.03
C SER A 19 15.84 21.35 -20.81
N CYS A 20 14.74 20.61 -20.98
CA CYS A 20 14.67 19.17 -20.71
C CYS A 20 13.21 18.71 -20.80
N HIS A 21 12.86 18.15 -21.96
CA HIS A 21 11.87 17.10 -22.09
C HIS A 21 12.65 15.90 -22.61
N ASP A 22 12.89 14.89 -21.75
CA ASP A 22 12.61 13.49 -22.05
C ASP A 22 13.10 12.54 -20.95
N SER A 23 12.26 11.54 -20.68
CA SER A 23 12.51 10.26 -20.01
C SER A 23 12.81 10.26 -18.51
N ALA A 24 12.00 9.47 -17.79
CA ALA A 24 12.19 9.07 -16.40
C ALA A 24 13.51 8.30 -16.23
N SER A 25 14.61 9.01 -16.04
CA SER A 25 15.87 8.48 -15.55
C SER A 25 15.98 8.74 -14.05
N LYS A 26 16.38 7.73 -13.27
CA LYS A 26 16.80 7.83 -11.87
C LYS A 26 17.60 9.12 -11.64
N GLN A 27 16.98 10.16 -11.09
CA GLN A 27 17.69 11.35 -10.67
C GLN A 27 18.41 11.02 -9.36
N ASN A 28 19.65 10.56 -9.48
CA ASN A 28 20.62 10.81 -8.41
C ASN A 28 20.75 12.33 -8.31
N SER A 29 20.01 12.96 -7.39
CA SER A 29 20.04 14.41 -7.19
C SER A 29 21.45 14.81 -6.78
N THR A 30 22.22 15.39 -7.70
CA THR A 30 23.47 16.08 -7.39
C THR A 30 23.20 17.17 -6.36
N GLU A 31 24.13 17.35 -5.41
CA GLU A 31 24.06 18.44 -4.43
C GLU A 31 23.79 19.79 -5.14
N PRO A 32 22.74 20.54 -4.74
CA PRO A 32 22.45 21.83 -5.34
C PRO A 32 23.60 22.83 -5.19
N ASN A 33 23.68 23.80 -6.08
CA ASN A 33 24.54 24.95 -5.87
C ASN A 33 23.93 25.84 -4.77
N PHE A 34 24.66 26.00 -3.66
CA PHE A 34 24.19 26.77 -2.49
C PHE A 34 24.62 28.23 -2.47
N ASP A 35 24.99 28.81 -3.61
CA ASP A 35 25.37 30.22 -3.68
C ASP A 35 24.22 31.15 -3.22
N GLY A 36 24.48 31.90 -2.15
CA GLY A 36 23.52 32.78 -1.49
C GLY A 36 22.49 32.08 -0.60
N PHE A 37 22.64 30.77 -0.34
CA PHE A 37 21.83 30.07 0.65
C PHE A 37 22.47 30.11 2.04
N VAL A 38 21.65 30.26 3.08
CA VAL A 38 22.05 30.18 4.48
C VAL A 38 21.48 28.91 5.11
N LYS A 39 22.30 28.19 5.88
CA LYS A 39 21.85 27.03 6.62
C LYS A 39 21.04 27.46 7.84
N VAL A 40 19.88 26.86 8.04
CA VAL A 40 18.98 27.21 9.14
C VAL A 40 18.80 26.04 10.12
N SER A 41 18.47 26.37 11.36
CA SER A 41 18.16 25.37 12.38
C SER A 41 16.75 24.81 12.18
N LEU A 42 16.58 23.51 12.40
CA LEU A 42 15.29 22.83 12.39
C LEU A 42 15.30 21.70 13.43
N GLU A 43 14.32 21.69 14.32
CA GLU A 43 14.10 20.64 15.31
C GLU A 43 12.68 20.09 15.15
N SER A 44 12.55 18.77 15.00
CA SER A 44 11.26 18.09 14.86
C SER A 44 11.38 16.64 15.33
N HIS A 45 10.28 16.07 15.80
CA HIS A 45 10.21 14.68 16.25
C HIS A 45 9.01 13.95 15.66
N ILE A 46 9.19 12.66 15.37
CA ILE A 46 8.07 11.76 15.08
C ILE A 46 7.49 11.27 16.42
N THR A 47 6.21 11.55 16.62
CA THR A 47 5.50 11.26 17.88
C THR A 47 4.39 10.23 17.72
N GLY A 48 3.97 9.95 16.48
CA GLY A 48 2.92 9.00 16.14
C GLY A 48 3.33 7.95 15.10
N VAL A 49 2.43 6.99 14.89
CA VAL A 49 2.52 6.07 13.75
C VAL A 49 2.26 6.86 12.47
N GLN A 50 3.08 6.64 11.45
CA GLN A 50 2.98 7.36 10.19
C GLN A 50 1.71 6.91 9.42
N PRO A 51 1.04 7.82 8.69
CA PRO A 51 -0.07 7.44 7.81
C PRO A 51 0.31 6.33 6.84
N MET A 52 -0.61 5.39 6.62
CA MET A 52 -0.41 4.22 5.74
C MET A 52 0.67 3.23 6.19
N THR A 53 1.04 3.22 7.47
CA THR A 53 1.99 2.23 8.02
C THR A 53 1.56 1.66 9.37
N GLY A 54 2.23 0.59 9.79
CA GLY A 54 2.16 0.08 11.16
C GLY A 54 1.23 -1.11 11.38
N ILE A 55 0.96 -1.41 12.65
CA ILE A 55 0.07 -2.51 13.02
C ILE A 55 -1.38 -2.10 12.75
N VAL A 56 -2.13 -3.02 12.15
CA VAL A 56 -3.50 -2.83 11.69
C VAL A 56 -4.44 -3.62 12.59
N LEU A 57 -5.52 -2.99 13.03
CA LEU A 57 -6.64 -3.66 13.69
C LEU A 57 -7.84 -3.72 12.74
N TRP A 58 -8.74 -4.68 12.96
CA TRP A 58 -9.97 -4.74 12.17
C TRP A 58 -10.87 -3.54 12.48
N ALA A 59 -11.67 -3.14 11.48
CA ALA A 59 -12.54 -1.97 11.55
C ALA A 59 -13.66 -2.07 12.61
N ASP A 60 -13.89 -3.26 13.15
CA ASP A 60 -14.82 -3.56 14.24
C ASP A 60 -14.14 -3.78 15.60
N ASN A 61 -12.80 -3.76 15.67
CA ASN A 61 -12.06 -3.98 16.92
C ASN A 61 -12.20 -2.81 17.90
N ASP A 62 -12.67 -3.05 19.13
CA ASP A 62 -12.92 -1.99 20.13
C ASP A 62 -11.68 -1.17 20.55
N LYS A 63 -10.46 -1.67 20.26
CA LYS A 63 -9.18 -1.01 20.55
C LYS A 63 -8.57 -0.27 19.36
N ARG A 64 -9.28 -0.19 18.23
CA ARG A 64 -8.80 0.47 17.00
C ARG A 64 -8.59 1.98 17.14
N ASN A 65 -9.36 2.66 17.99
CA ASN A 65 -9.32 4.13 18.10
C ASN A 65 -8.26 4.62 19.10
N THR A 66 -6.98 4.46 18.77
CA THR A 66 -5.84 4.92 19.59
C THR A 66 -4.75 5.54 18.71
N ASP A 67 -3.78 6.22 19.30
CA ASP A 67 -2.63 6.79 18.61
C ASP A 67 -1.56 5.74 18.19
N ALA A 68 -1.83 4.47 18.47
CA ALA A 68 -1.01 3.34 18.02
C ALA A 68 -1.41 2.83 16.63
N ILE A 69 -2.54 3.31 16.08
CA ILE A 69 -3.14 2.80 14.85
C ILE A 69 -3.24 3.95 13.84
N SER A 70 -2.86 3.68 12.59
CA SER A 70 -3.08 4.61 11.46
C SER A 70 -3.91 3.97 10.33
N LEU A 71 -4.09 2.65 10.41
CA LEU A 71 -4.70 1.79 9.40
C LEU A 71 -5.71 0.85 10.06
N GLU A 72 -6.82 0.61 9.37
CA GLU A 72 -7.81 -0.39 9.77
C GLU A 72 -8.14 -1.33 8.62
N TYR A 73 -8.39 -2.58 8.94
CA TYR A 73 -8.68 -3.63 7.95
C TYR A 73 -10.16 -4.02 7.93
N SER A 74 -10.71 -4.30 6.74
CA SER A 74 -12.06 -4.83 6.62
C SER A 74 -12.18 -5.84 5.47
N TYR A 75 -12.75 -7.00 5.80
CA TYR A 75 -13.29 -7.92 4.82
C TYR A 75 -14.63 -7.42 4.30
N MET A 76 -14.81 -7.49 2.99
CA MET A 76 -16.04 -7.13 2.29
C MET A 76 -16.52 -8.29 1.42
N GLN A 77 -17.82 -8.36 1.14
CA GLN A 77 -18.41 -9.39 0.31
C GLN A 77 -18.91 -8.80 -1.01
N TYR A 78 -18.66 -9.50 -2.12
CA TYR A 78 -19.14 -9.04 -3.43
C TYR A 78 -20.67 -8.95 -3.48
N LYS A 79 -21.39 -9.91 -2.87
CA LYS A 79 -22.86 -9.90 -2.76
C LYS A 79 -23.45 -8.76 -1.93
N ASP A 80 -22.65 -8.12 -1.07
CA ASP A 80 -23.12 -6.96 -0.31
C ASP A 80 -23.17 -5.71 -1.18
N ILE A 81 -22.29 -5.63 -2.18
CA ILE A 81 -22.19 -4.50 -3.11
C ILE A 81 -23.08 -4.69 -4.33
N VAL A 82 -23.21 -5.91 -4.87
CA VAL A 82 -23.88 -6.13 -6.16
C VAL A 82 -25.12 -6.99 -5.98
N LYS A 83 -26.28 -6.39 -6.26
CA LYS A 83 -27.59 -7.05 -6.10
C LYS A 83 -28.12 -7.61 -7.40
N GLU A 84 -27.94 -6.86 -8.50
CA GLU A 84 -28.35 -7.24 -9.85
C GLU A 84 -27.21 -6.98 -10.83
N LYS A 85 -27.30 -7.57 -12.03
CA LYS A 85 -26.31 -7.39 -13.08
C LYS A 85 -26.15 -5.90 -13.43
N GLY A 86 -24.95 -5.35 -13.22
CA GLY A 86 -24.64 -3.95 -13.49
C GLY A 86 -25.13 -2.95 -12.43
N VAL A 87 -25.73 -3.41 -11.32
CA VAL A 87 -26.25 -2.54 -10.25
C VAL A 87 -25.37 -2.65 -9.00
N TYR A 88 -24.65 -1.57 -8.69
CA TYR A 88 -23.68 -1.49 -7.59
C TYR A 88 -24.20 -0.55 -6.48
N ASP A 89 -24.41 -1.09 -5.29
CA ASP A 89 -24.67 -0.36 -4.06
C ASP A 89 -23.38 -0.31 -3.22
N TRP A 90 -22.68 0.83 -3.30
CA TRP A 90 -21.45 1.04 -2.56
C TRP A 90 -21.66 1.47 -1.10
N THR A 91 -22.91 1.64 -0.65
CA THR A 91 -23.23 2.12 0.71
C THR A 91 -22.52 1.33 1.83
N PRO A 92 -22.43 -0.01 1.78
CA PRO A 92 -21.69 -0.76 2.79
C PRO A 92 -20.21 -0.36 2.88
N LEU A 93 -19.55 -0.16 1.74
CA LEU A 93 -18.16 0.26 1.68
C LEU A 93 -17.99 1.72 2.13
N GLU A 94 -18.87 2.63 1.69
CA GLU A 94 -18.83 4.04 2.12
C GLU A 94 -18.91 4.15 3.65
N LYS A 95 -19.79 3.37 4.30
CA LYS A 95 -19.91 3.35 5.75
C LYS A 95 -18.62 2.89 6.44
N VAL A 96 -17.92 1.91 5.87
CA VAL A 96 -16.62 1.43 6.39
C VAL A 96 -15.57 2.51 6.21
N LEU A 97 -15.43 3.07 5.01
CA LEU A 97 -14.44 4.11 4.70
C LEU A 97 -14.65 5.38 5.55
N ASP A 98 -15.89 5.88 5.66
CA ASP A 98 -16.23 7.04 6.48
C ASP A 98 -16.00 6.78 7.96
N GLY A 99 -16.36 5.57 8.42
CA GLY A 99 -16.11 5.15 9.78
C GLY A 99 -14.62 5.20 10.11
N ILE A 100 -13.78 4.61 9.26
CA ILE A 100 -12.32 4.57 9.45
C ILE A 100 -11.72 5.98 9.36
N ALA A 101 -12.10 6.77 8.35
CA ALA A 101 -11.64 8.14 8.17
C ALA A 101 -12.03 9.07 9.33
N SER A 102 -13.20 8.86 9.94
CA SER A 102 -13.62 9.65 11.12
C SER A 102 -12.69 9.48 12.34
N ARG A 103 -11.92 8.39 12.38
CA ARG A 103 -10.89 8.13 13.40
C ARG A 103 -9.49 8.60 12.98
N LYS A 104 -9.37 9.28 11.83
CA LYS A 104 -8.11 9.73 11.21
C LYS A 104 -7.22 8.56 10.75
N HIS A 105 -7.85 7.45 10.40
CA HIS A 105 -7.18 6.27 9.86
C HIS A 105 -7.55 6.08 8.38
N GLN A 106 -6.82 5.20 7.70
CA GLN A 106 -7.14 4.78 6.34
C GLN A 106 -7.42 3.27 6.29
N ALA A 107 -8.18 2.86 5.28
CA ALA A 107 -8.66 1.50 5.15
C ALA A 107 -7.72 0.61 4.33
N ILE A 108 -7.64 -0.65 4.73
CA ILE A 108 -7.22 -1.78 3.91
C ILE A 108 -8.47 -2.64 3.67
N ILE A 109 -8.84 -2.82 2.40
CA ILE A 109 -10.06 -3.57 2.05
C ILE A 109 -9.68 -4.86 1.33
N ARG A 110 -10.32 -5.98 1.68
CA ARG A 110 -10.24 -7.24 0.94
C ARG A 110 -11.63 -7.79 0.65
N PHE A 111 -11.89 -8.14 -0.61
CA PHE A 111 -13.11 -8.85 -0.99
C PHE A 111 -12.86 -10.35 -1.12
N TRP A 112 -13.81 -11.16 -0.65
CA TRP A 112 -13.71 -12.62 -0.70
C TRP A 112 -14.96 -13.28 -1.31
N TYR A 113 -14.79 -14.49 -1.87
CA TYR A 113 -15.89 -15.37 -2.28
C TYR A 113 -16.09 -16.55 -1.32
N THR A 114 -15.00 -17.12 -0.82
CA THR A 114 -15.01 -18.30 0.05
C THR A 114 -14.48 -17.94 1.44
N TYR A 115 -15.28 -18.19 2.48
CA TYR A 115 -14.89 -18.04 3.88
C TYR A 115 -15.45 -19.25 4.66
N PRO A 116 -14.63 -20.01 5.40
CA PRO A 116 -15.08 -21.20 6.13
C PRO A 116 -16.30 -20.96 7.04
N GLY A 117 -17.34 -21.75 6.85
CA GLY A 117 -18.59 -21.66 7.61
C GLY A 117 -19.64 -20.71 7.07
N PHE A 118 -19.41 -20.10 5.91
CA PHE A 118 -20.36 -19.22 5.24
C PHE A 118 -20.74 -19.74 3.85
N ASP A 119 -21.95 -19.39 3.41
CA ASP A 119 -22.30 -19.45 1.99
C ASP A 119 -21.35 -18.56 1.18
N SER A 120 -21.16 -18.89 -0.10
CA SER A 120 -20.29 -18.08 -0.94
C SER A 120 -20.78 -16.62 -0.98
N ALA A 121 -19.84 -15.71 -1.17
CA ALA A 121 -20.11 -14.29 -1.34
C ALA A 121 -20.38 -13.90 -2.80
N VAL A 122 -20.72 -14.88 -3.66
CA VAL A 122 -21.16 -14.62 -5.04
C VAL A 122 -22.51 -13.88 -5.03
N PRO A 123 -22.67 -12.80 -5.84
CA PRO A 123 -23.94 -12.10 -5.96
C PRO A 123 -25.12 -13.02 -6.26
N GLN A 124 -26.26 -12.75 -5.64
CA GLN A 124 -27.46 -13.60 -5.72
C GLN A 124 -27.93 -13.81 -7.16
N TYR A 125 -27.92 -12.76 -8.00
CA TYR A 125 -28.36 -12.88 -9.40
C TYR A 125 -27.52 -13.88 -10.23
N ILE A 126 -26.26 -14.12 -9.86
CA ILE A 126 -25.41 -15.14 -10.50
C ILE A 126 -25.76 -16.52 -9.95
N ARG A 127 -25.96 -16.62 -8.62
CA ARG A 127 -26.34 -17.89 -7.95
C ARG A 127 -27.68 -18.44 -8.44
N GLU A 128 -28.55 -17.57 -8.94
CA GLU A 128 -29.87 -17.92 -9.48
C GLU A 128 -29.86 -18.26 -10.99
N LEU A 129 -28.70 -18.15 -11.66
CA LEU A 129 -28.59 -18.57 -13.06
C LEU A 129 -28.74 -20.09 -13.19
N PRO A 130 -29.43 -20.57 -14.24
CA PRO A 130 -29.69 -22.00 -14.42
C PRO A 130 -28.42 -22.82 -14.69
N ASP A 131 -27.33 -22.17 -15.12
CA ASP A 131 -26.03 -22.77 -15.44
C ASP A 131 -24.95 -22.45 -14.39
N TYR A 132 -25.33 -21.93 -13.22
CA TYR A 132 -24.41 -21.73 -12.10
C TYR A 132 -24.54 -22.88 -11.11
N GLU A 133 -23.48 -23.67 -10.96
CA GLU A 133 -23.47 -24.86 -10.10
C GLU A 133 -22.53 -24.67 -8.91
N GLU A 134 -23.04 -24.04 -7.86
CA GLU A 134 -22.27 -23.82 -6.63
C GLU A 134 -21.86 -25.15 -5.97
N THR A 135 -20.63 -25.19 -5.46
CA THR A 135 -20.17 -26.32 -4.64
C THR A 135 -20.31 -25.97 -3.17
N VAL A 136 -20.97 -26.84 -2.40
CA VAL A 136 -21.03 -26.72 -0.94
C VAL A 136 -20.36 -27.94 -0.32
N ALA A 137 -19.31 -27.71 0.45
CA ALA A 137 -18.49 -28.76 1.05
C ALA A 137 -18.01 -28.35 2.45
N LEU A 138 -17.31 -29.26 3.14
CA LEU A 138 -16.63 -28.91 4.38
C LEU A 138 -15.30 -28.22 4.09
N SER A 139 -15.00 -27.21 4.89
CA SER A 139 -13.69 -26.56 5.02
C SER A 139 -13.54 -26.13 6.47
N GLU A 140 -12.44 -26.46 7.09
CA GLU A 140 -12.18 -26.40 8.53
C GLU A 140 -13.28 -27.05 9.38
N GLY A 141 -13.83 -28.16 8.87
CA GLY A 141 -14.97 -28.84 9.50
C GLY A 141 -16.30 -28.04 9.46
N LYS A 142 -16.36 -26.92 8.75
CA LYS A 142 -17.56 -26.09 8.61
C LYS A 142 -18.13 -26.17 7.19
N LYS A 143 -19.46 -26.17 7.09
CA LYS A 143 -20.17 -26.11 5.80
C LYS A 143 -19.87 -24.77 5.12
N THR A 144 -19.30 -24.83 3.92
CA THR A 144 -18.72 -23.69 3.21
C THR A 144 -19.13 -23.70 1.74
N GLY A 145 -19.51 -22.55 1.21
CA GLY A 145 -19.82 -22.36 -0.21
C GLY A 145 -18.59 -21.97 -1.03
N PHE A 146 -18.39 -22.64 -2.16
CA PHE A 146 -17.32 -22.41 -3.11
C PHE A 146 -17.90 -21.94 -4.46
N PRO A 147 -17.36 -20.86 -5.03
CA PRO A 147 -17.85 -20.30 -6.29
C PRO A 147 -17.66 -21.26 -7.47
N ASP A 148 -18.54 -21.18 -8.47
CA ASP A 148 -18.39 -21.92 -9.75
C ASP A 148 -17.66 -21.09 -10.80
N TRP A 149 -16.35 -21.23 -10.86
CA TRP A 149 -15.48 -20.55 -11.83
C TRP A 149 -15.61 -21.06 -13.27
N ARG A 150 -16.37 -22.11 -13.55
CA ARG A 150 -16.74 -22.47 -14.93
C ARG A 150 -17.74 -21.48 -15.50
N ASN A 151 -18.52 -20.82 -14.64
CA ASN A 151 -19.60 -19.95 -15.07
C ASN A 151 -19.05 -18.65 -15.67
N PRO A 152 -19.38 -18.33 -16.94
CA PRO A 152 -18.84 -17.16 -17.62
C PRO A 152 -19.36 -15.84 -17.04
N GLU A 153 -20.55 -15.83 -16.42
CA GLU A 153 -21.07 -14.63 -15.76
C GLU A 153 -20.26 -14.30 -14.50
N LEU A 154 -19.84 -15.29 -13.70
CA LEU A 154 -18.96 -15.05 -12.54
C LEU A 154 -17.61 -14.44 -12.98
N GLN A 155 -16.99 -15.01 -14.02
CA GLN A 155 -15.73 -14.51 -14.56
C GLN A 155 -15.87 -13.07 -15.09
N ARG A 156 -16.94 -12.80 -15.85
CA ARG A 156 -17.26 -11.45 -16.34
C ARG A 156 -17.48 -10.47 -15.19
N PHE A 157 -18.31 -10.85 -14.22
CA PHE A 157 -18.64 -10.06 -13.05
C PHE A 157 -17.40 -9.70 -12.24
N HIS A 158 -16.50 -10.66 -11.98
CA HIS A 158 -15.31 -10.41 -11.19
C HIS A 158 -14.42 -9.33 -11.83
N LYS A 159 -14.23 -9.39 -13.15
CA LYS A 159 -13.50 -8.37 -13.91
C LYS A 159 -14.22 -7.01 -13.86
N GLU A 160 -15.52 -6.98 -14.14
CA GLU A 160 -16.33 -5.75 -14.10
C GLU A 160 -16.33 -5.10 -12.71
N PHE A 161 -16.37 -5.90 -11.64
CA PHE A 161 -16.37 -5.42 -10.27
C PHE A 161 -15.13 -4.55 -9.98
N TYR A 162 -13.93 -5.02 -10.33
CA TYR A 162 -12.72 -4.23 -10.08
C TYR A 162 -12.61 -3.00 -10.97
N GLN A 163 -13.13 -3.05 -12.20
CA GLN A 163 -13.25 -1.85 -13.05
C GLN A 163 -14.16 -0.80 -12.39
N LYS A 164 -15.34 -1.21 -11.94
CA LYS A 164 -16.31 -0.33 -11.26
C LYS A 164 -15.81 0.16 -9.90
N PHE A 165 -15.07 -0.67 -9.17
CA PHE A 165 -14.39 -0.28 -7.95
C PHE A 165 -13.36 0.81 -8.22
N ALA A 166 -12.47 0.61 -9.19
CA ALA A 166 -11.41 1.57 -9.52
C ALA A 166 -11.95 2.89 -10.09
N GLU A 167 -12.99 2.85 -10.94
CA GLU A 167 -13.71 4.04 -11.42
C GLU A 167 -14.13 4.97 -10.26
N ARG A 168 -14.41 4.39 -9.08
CA ARG A 168 -14.86 5.12 -7.90
C ARG A 168 -13.74 5.39 -6.88
N TYR A 169 -12.80 4.47 -6.70
CA TYR A 169 -11.91 4.43 -5.53
C TYR A 169 -10.41 4.39 -5.82
N ASP A 170 -9.94 4.29 -7.08
CA ASP A 170 -8.50 4.17 -7.37
C ASP A 170 -7.67 5.35 -6.82
N ASN A 171 -8.29 6.51 -6.58
CA ASN A 171 -7.63 7.67 -5.97
C ASN A 171 -8.34 8.18 -4.69
N ASP A 172 -9.08 7.32 -3.99
CA ASP A 172 -9.78 7.71 -2.75
C ASP A 172 -8.79 7.78 -1.57
N PRO A 173 -8.63 8.92 -0.88
CA PRO A 173 -7.69 9.07 0.23
C PRO A 173 -8.04 8.19 1.44
N ARG A 174 -9.30 7.74 1.56
CA ARG A 174 -9.73 6.85 2.64
C ARG A 174 -9.21 5.43 2.45
N LEU A 175 -8.77 5.06 1.25
CA LEU A 175 -8.25 3.73 0.91
C LEU A 175 -6.72 3.76 0.81
N ALA A 176 -6.05 3.18 1.80
CA ALA A 176 -4.59 3.05 1.76
C ALA A 176 -4.18 1.95 0.77
N PHE A 177 -4.75 0.76 0.92
CA PHE A 177 -4.38 -0.44 0.17
C PHE A 177 -5.59 -1.32 -0.16
N LEU A 178 -5.53 -1.99 -1.30
CA LEU A 178 -6.47 -3.03 -1.69
C LEU A 178 -5.79 -4.40 -1.60
N GLN A 179 -6.44 -5.39 -1.02
CA GLN A 179 -6.01 -6.79 -1.11
C GLN A 179 -7.02 -7.57 -1.95
N THR A 180 -6.53 -8.48 -2.77
CA THR A 180 -7.36 -9.31 -3.65
C THR A 180 -6.73 -10.67 -3.92
N GLY A 181 -7.54 -11.60 -4.42
CA GLY A 181 -7.12 -12.93 -4.80
C GLY A 181 -8.28 -13.90 -4.85
N PHE A 182 -7.95 -15.19 -4.77
CA PHE A 182 -8.88 -16.30 -4.96
C PHE A 182 -8.77 -17.33 -3.85
N GLY A 183 -9.71 -18.28 -3.76
CA GLY A 183 -9.69 -19.30 -2.72
C GLY A 183 -10.18 -18.81 -1.36
N LEU A 184 -9.77 -19.49 -0.30
CA LEU A 184 -10.15 -19.17 1.08
C LEU A 184 -9.61 -17.78 1.45
N TRP A 185 -10.48 -16.91 1.96
CA TRP A 185 -10.15 -15.51 2.34
C TRP A 185 -9.48 -14.67 1.25
N ALA A 186 -9.57 -15.10 -0.02
CA ALA A 186 -8.84 -14.54 -1.16
C ALA A 186 -7.30 -14.67 -1.09
N GLU A 187 -6.80 -15.72 -0.42
CA GLU A 187 -5.37 -15.94 -0.15
C GLU A 187 -4.64 -16.80 -1.19
N TYR A 188 -5.22 -17.04 -2.36
CA TYR A 188 -4.65 -17.88 -3.42
C TYR A 188 -4.44 -19.36 -3.08
N HIS A 189 -5.15 -19.89 -2.08
CA HIS A 189 -5.16 -21.33 -1.80
C HIS A 189 -6.55 -21.83 -1.37
N ILE A 190 -6.75 -23.14 -1.44
CA ILE A 190 -7.80 -23.88 -0.72
C ILE A 190 -7.10 -25.11 -0.13
N TYR A 191 -6.48 -24.95 1.04
CA TYR A 191 -5.79 -26.08 1.69
C TYR A 191 -6.77 -27.13 2.28
N ASP A 192 -8.00 -26.72 2.58
CA ASP A 192 -9.07 -27.61 3.05
C ASP A 192 -10.39 -27.34 2.33
N GLY A 193 -11.00 -28.41 1.81
CA GLY A 193 -12.15 -28.36 0.90
C GLY A 193 -11.78 -28.70 -0.56
N PRO A 194 -12.78 -28.67 -1.47
CA PRO A 194 -12.56 -29.01 -2.87
C PRO A 194 -11.76 -27.91 -3.58
N CYS A 195 -10.49 -28.19 -3.90
CA CYS A 195 -9.66 -27.35 -4.76
C CYS A 195 -9.56 -27.94 -6.17
N ILE A 196 -10.48 -27.55 -7.05
CA ILE A 196 -10.53 -27.99 -8.44
C ILE A 196 -10.28 -26.78 -9.35
N MET A 197 -9.10 -26.76 -9.97
CA MET A 197 -8.67 -25.70 -10.88
C MET A 197 -9.64 -25.56 -12.07
N GLY A 198 -10.12 -24.34 -12.33
CA GLY A 198 -11.14 -24.06 -13.33
C GLY A 198 -12.59 -24.32 -12.88
N GLN A 199 -12.81 -24.82 -11.65
CA GLN A 199 -14.15 -25.08 -11.11
C GLN A 199 -14.38 -24.39 -9.76
N THR A 200 -13.79 -24.87 -8.66
CA THR A 200 -13.93 -24.21 -7.34
C THR A 200 -12.83 -23.19 -7.07
N PHE A 201 -11.79 -23.21 -7.91
CA PHE A 201 -10.73 -22.22 -8.01
C PHE A 201 -10.64 -21.74 -9.47
N PRO A 202 -10.38 -20.46 -9.80
CA PRO A 202 -10.35 -20.01 -11.18
C PRO A 202 -9.23 -20.66 -11.98
N SER A 203 -9.44 -20.90 -13.27
CA SER A 203 -8.38 -21.42 -14.13
C SER A 203 -7.19 -20.45 -14.20
N LYS A 204 -6.00 -20.97 -14.49
CA LYS A 204 -4.79 -20.15 -14.63
C LYS A 204 -4.91 -19.14 -15.77
N GLU A 205 -5.64 -19.47 -16.83
CA GLU A 205 -5.94 -18.57 -17.95
C GLU A 205 -6.75 -17.37 -17.47
N PHE A 206 -7.82 -17.60 -16.70
CA PHE A 206 -8.60 -16.50 -16.13
C PHE A 206 -7.78 -15.66 -15.14
N GLN A 207 -6.98 -16.30 -14.29
CA GLN A 207 -6.09 -15.57 -13.38
C GLN A 207 -5.12 -14.65 -14.16
N ALA A 208 -4.55 -15.13 -15.28
CA ALA A 208 -3.67 -14.33 -16.12
C ALA A 208 -4.38 -13.10 -16.72
N GLU A 209 -5.63 -13.25 -17.17
CA GLU A 209 -6.46 -12.12 -17.59
C GLU A 209 -6.72 -11.14 -16.44
N PHE A 210 -7.02 -11.66 -15.26
CA PHE A 210 -7.30 -10.87 -14.06
C PHE A 210 -6.08 -10.04 -13.63
N PHE A 211 -4.88 -10.63 -13.57
CA PHE A 211 -3.65 -9.91 -13.24
C PHE A 211 -3.40 -8.72 -14.19
N LYS A 212 -3.56 -8.94 -15.50
CA LYS A 212 -3.41 -7.88 -16.52
C LYS A 212 -4.45 -6.78 -16.32
N LEU A 213 -5.72 -7.17 -16.14
CA LEU A 213 -6.80 -6.23 -15.87
C LEU A 213 -6.51 -5.37 -14.65
N MET A 214 -6.11 -5.96 -13.53
CA MET A 214 -5.81 -5.23 -12.29
C MET A 214 -4.69 -4.20 -12.51
N SER A 215 -3.61 -4.57 -13.19
CA SER A 215 -2.51 -3.66 -13.54
C SER A 215 -2.94 -2.55 -14.51
N GLU A 216 -3.89 -2.82 -15.40
CA GLU A 216 -4.46 -1.82 -16.30
C GLU A 216 -5.48 -0.91 -15.61
N THR A 217 -6.13 -1.39 -14.55
CA THR A 217 -7.26 -0.73 -13.90
C THR A 217 -6.80 0.21 -12.77
N PHE A 218 -5.89 -0.23 -11.91
CA PHE A 218 -5.42 0.56 -10.76
C PHE A 218 -4.15 1.33 -11.11
N LYS A 219 -4.21 2.66 -11.06
CA LYS A 219 -3.12 3.59 -11.35
C LYS A 219 -2.53 4.22 -10.10
N TYR A 220 -3.39 4.50 -9.11
CA TYR A 220 -2.97 5.21 -7.91
C TYR A 220 -3.05 4.33 -6.67
N THR A 221 -4.09 3.50 -6.51
CA THR A 221 -4.24 2.65 -5.33
C THR A 221 -3.37 1.41 -5.42
N PRO A 222 -2.41 1.22 -4.50
CA PRO A 222 -1.63 -0.01 -4.46
C PRO A 222 -2.52 -1.18 -4.09
N TRP A 223 -2.40 -2.27 -4.85
CA TRP A 223 -3.08 -3.52 -4.59
C TRP A 223 -2.09 -4.66 -4.37
N SER A 224 -2.49 -5.66 -3.57
CA SER A 224 -1.66 -6.78 -3.18
C SER A 224 -2.38 -8.12 -3.32
N VAL A 225 -1.59 -9.19 -3.50
CA VAL A 225 -2.04 -10.59 -3.47
C VAL A 225 -1.28 -11.37 -2.39
N SER A 226 -1.82 -12.52 -1.96
CA SER A 226 -1.14 -13.39 -1.00
C SER A 226 0.20 -13.88 -1.56
N ILE A 227 1.19 -14.07 -0.69
CA ILE A 227 2.43 -14.77 -1.03
C ILE A 227 2.20 -16.20 -1.51
N ASP A 228 1.07 -16.84 -1.18
CA ASP A 228 0.72 -18.18 -1.67
C ASP A 228 0.48 -18.21 -3.18
N ALA A 229 0.31 -17.05 -3.80
CA ALA A 229 0.32 -16.93 -5.25
C ALA A 229 1.67 -17.36 -5.87
N ALA A 230 2.72 -17.57 -5.08
CA ALA A 230 3.97 -18.18 -5.53
C ALA A 230 3.82 -19.66 -5.92
N SER A 231 2.79 -20.37 -5.42
CA SER A 231 2.61 -21.78 -5.70
C SER A 231 2.24 -22.02 -7.18
N PRO A 232 3.01 -22.85 -7.91
CA PRO A 232 2.67 -23.22 -9.27
C PRO A 232 1.44 -24.12 -9.34
N ASP A 233 0.97 -24.69 -8.23
CA ASP A 233 -0.28 -25.46 -8.23
C ASP A 233 -1.49 -24.55 -8.40
N TYR A 234 -1.42 -23.33 -7.85
CA TYR A 234 -2.55 -22.39 -7.84
C TYR A 234 -2.47 -21.35 -8.95
N THR A 235 -1.27 -20.85 -9.30
CA THR A 235 -1.15 -19.65 -10.14
C THR A 235 -0.34 -19.87 -11.42
N PRO A 236 -0.50 -18.97 -12.42
CA PRO A 236 0.35 -18.97 -13.62
C PRO A 236 1.70 -18.25 -13.44
N LEU A 237 2.01 -17.68 -12.27
CA LEU A 237 3.11 -16.71 -12.12
C LEU A 237 4.51 -17.29 -12.36
N GLU A 238 4.72 -18.57 -12.04
CA GLU A 238 5.99 -19.25 -12.35
C GLU A 238 6.14 -19.47 -13.86
N ALA A 239 5.06 -19.85 -14.53
CA ALA A 239 5.05 -20.13 -15.97
C ALA A 239 5.08 -18.86 -16.84
N ASP A 240 4.55 -17.74 -16.33
CA ASP A 240 4.54 -16.45 -17.01
C ASP A 240 5.17 -15.34 -16.15
N PRO A 241 6.50 -15.14 -16.26
CA PRO A 241 7.20 -14.09 -15.54
C PRO A 241 6.70 -12.67 -15.85
N SER A 242 6.03 -12.44 -16.99
CA SER A 242 5.48 -11.11 -17.31
C SER A 242 4.36 -10.73 -16.34
N LEU A 243 3.56 -11.69 -15.90
CA LEU A 243 2.54 -11.50 -14.86
C LEU A 243 3.19 -11.20 -13.51
N LYS A 244 4.22 -11.97 -13.13
CA LYS A 244 4.94 -11.77 -11.86
C LYS A 244 5.57 -10.37 -11.77
N ASN A 245 5.98 -9.81 -12.90
CA ASN A 245 6.62 -8.49 -12.97
C ASN A 245 5.62 -7.31 -12.99
N LEU A 246 4.31 -7.57 -13.00
CA LEU A 246 3.32 -6.52 -12.82
C LEU A 246 3.48 -5.85 -11.45
N LYS A 247 3.05 -4.58 -11.36
CA LYS A 247 3.15 -3.77 -10.15
C LYS A 247 2.00 -4.12 -9.19
N PHE A 248 2.26 -5.05 -8.29
CA PHE A 248 1.41 -5.40 -7.15
C PHE A 248 2.26 -5.74 -5.93
N GLY A 249 1.69 -5.48 -4.75
CA GLY A 249 2.28 -5.77 -3.45
C GLY A 249 1.96 -7.19 -2.97
N LEU A 250 2.47 -7.52 -1.79
CA LEU A 250 2.29 -8.85 -1.21
C LEU A 250 1.68 -8.76 0.18
N PHE A 251 0.89 -9.75 0.54
CA PHE A 251 0.47 -9.96 1.91
C PHE A 251 0.74 -11.40 2.36
N ASP A 252 1.16 -11.55 3.61
CA ASP A 252 1.48 -12.81 4.26
C ASP A 252 0.63 -12.97 5.53
N ASP A 253 -0.46 -13.73 5.45
CA ASP A 253 -1.43 -13.88 6.55
C ASP A 253 -1.04 -14.98 7.56
N SER A 254 0.24 -15.36 7.57
CA SER A 254 0.80 -16.22 8.62
C SER A 254 2.19 -15.75 9.04
N PHE A 255 2.42 -14.44 9.09
CA PHE A 255 3.74 -13.89 9.38
C PHE A 255 4.24 -14.31 10.78
N MET A 256 5.55 -14.55 10.91
CA MET A 256 6.27 -14.85 12.18
C MET A 256 6.03 -16.21 12.87
N HIS A 257 5.38 -17.17 12.23
CA HIS A 257 5.27 -18.53 12.81
C HIS A 257 6.63 -19.27 12.86
N GLU A 258 6.73 -20.35 13.65
CA GLU A 258 7.99 -21.05 13.95
C GLU A 258 8.77 -21.48 12.69
N THR A 259 8.07 -21.99 11.67
CA THR A 259 8.68 -22.50 10.43
C THR A 259 8.50 -21.52 9.26
N HIS A 260 8.33 -20.22 9.53
CA HIS A 260 8.02 -19.19 8.53
C HIS A 260 8.96 -19.22 7.31
N ASP A 261 10.26 -19.40 7.54
CA ASP A 261 11.24 -19.42 6.46
C ASP A 261 11.17 -20.67 5.56
N GLU A 262 10.54 -21.74 6.02
CA GLU A 262 10.46 -23.00 5.27
C GLU A 262 9.52 -22.89 4.07
N TYR A 263 8.46 -22.08 4.19
CA TYR A 263 7.45 -21.89 3.16
C TYR A 263 7.27 -20.40 2.81
N ASN A 264 6.83 -19.57 3.74
CA ASN A 264 6.56 -18.15 3.51
C ASN A 264 7.82 -17.43 3.01
N GLY A 265 8.96 -17.64 3.68
CA GLY A 265 10.24 -17.06 3.28
C GLY A 265 10.68 -17.45 1.86
N LYS A 266 10.33 -18.65 1.37
CA LYS A 266 10.57 -19.05 -0.02
C LYS A 266 9.63 -18.35 -0.98
N ASN A 267 8.35 -18.18 -0.61
CA ASN A 267 7.37 -17.46 -1.40
C ASN A 267 7.74 -15.97 -1.55
N TRP A 268 8.19 -15.31 -0.47
CA TRP A 268 8.75 -13.96 -0.55
C TRP A 268 9.94 -13.88 -1.53
N LYS A 269 10.86 -14.85 -1.46
CA LYS A 269 12.00 -14.93 -2.41
C LYS A 269 11.58 -15.13 -3.86
N PHE A 270 10.53 -15.91 -4.12
CA PHE A 270 10.00 -16.13 -5.46
C PHE A 270 9.58 -14.81 -6.14
N PHE A 271 8.97 -13.91 -5.38
CA PHE A 271 8.51 -12.60 -5.86
C PHE A 271 9.61 -11.54 -5.97
N GLY A 272 10.77 -11.79 -5.36
CA GLY A 272 11.97 -10.96 -5.41
C GLY A 272 12.06 -9.97 -4.25
N GLU A 273 13.27 -9.87 -3.69
CA GLU A 273 13.58 -9.05 -2.50
C GLU A 273 13.44 -7.54 -2.73
N ASN A 274 13.38 -7.08 -3.98
CA ASN A 274 13.26 -5.65 -4.33
C ASN A 274 11.82 -5.19 -4.61
N ARG A 275 10.80 -6.05 -4.44
CA ARG A 275 9.40 -5.69 -4.76
C ARG A 275 8.90 -4.50 -3.92
N TYR A 276 9.35 -4.42 -2.67
CA TYR A 276 9.03 -3.32 -1.76
C TYR A 276 9.36 -1.94 -2.32
N GLN A 277 10.27 -1.83 -3.29
CA GLN A 277 10.67 -0.53 -3.86
C GLN A 277 9.52 0.15 -4.61
N THR A 278 8.51 -0.62 -5.04
CA THR A 278 7.41 -0.11 -5.86
C THR A 278 6.02 -0.50 -5.36
N SER A 279 5.91 -1.50 -4.47
CA SER A 279 4.63 -2.01 -3.98
C SER A 279 4.70 -2.43 -2.51
N PRO A 280 3.62 -2.31 -1.72
CA PRO A 280 3.64 -2.57 -0.29
C PRO A 280 3.80 -4.06 0.05
N ALA A 281 4.40 -4.30 1.21
CA ALA A 281 4.46 -5.60 1.88
C ALA A 281 3.63 -5.53 3.17
N GLY A 282 2.73 -6.48 3.37
CA GLY A 282 1.99 -6.59 4.63
C GLY A 282 1.48 -8.00 4.89
N GLY A 283 0.30 -8.12 5.51
CA GLY A 283 -0.28 -9.42 5.88
C GLY A 283 -0.88 -9.41 7.27
N GLU A 284 -0.81 -10.56 7.93
CA GLU A 284 -1.32 -10.81 9.27
C GLU A 284 -0.36 -11.69 10.08
N PHE A 285 -0.21 -11.41 11.37
CA PHE A 285 0.53 -12.29 12.28
C PHE A 285 -0.14 -13.67 12.36
N GLY A 286 0.66 -14.73 12.30
CA GLY A 286 0.16 -16.11 12.24
C GLY A 286 -0.63 -16.54 13.47
N TYR A 287 -1.74 -17.25 13.23
CA TYR A 287 -2.62 -17.81 14.26
C TYR A 287 -2.39 -19.30 14.52
N TYR A 288 -1.26 -19.85 14.07
CA TYR A 288 -0.99 -21.29 14.18
C TYR A 288 -0.97 -21.78 15.62
N THR A 289 -0.37 -21.01 16.53
CA THR A 289 -0.43 -21.31 17.95
C THR A 289 -0.83 -20.10 18.78
N LYS A 290 -1.39 -20.38 19.95
CA LYS A 290 -1.65 -19.35 20.97
C LYS A 290 -0.34 -18.69 21.42
N TYR A 291 0.74 -19.46 21.52
CA TYR A 291 2.06 -18.97 21.88
C TYR A 291 2.57 -17.93 20.86
N ASP A 292 2.35 -18.18 19.56
CA ASP A 292 2.70 -17.22 18.50
C ASP A 292 2.02 -15.88 18.74
N GLN A 293 0.70 -15.89 18.93
CA GLN A 293 -0.07 -14.67 19.13
C GLN A 293 0.30 -13.91 20.41
N GLU A 294 0.61 -14.63 21.49
CA GLU A 294 1.00 -14.04 22.78
C GLU A 294 2.36 -13.33 22.71
N HIS A 295 3.32 -13.90 21.97
CA HIS A 295 4.73 -13.52 22.03
C HIS A 295 5.28 -12.86 20.76
N VAL A 296 4.51 -12.74 19.67
CA VAL A 296 5.01 -12.19 18.38
C VAL A 296 5.56 -10.77 18.46
N LEU A 297 5.11 -9.97 19.43
CA LEU A 297 5.61 -8.61 19.68
C LEU A 297 6.54 -8.51 20.90
N ASP A 298 7.01 -9.62 21.48
CA ASP A 298 7.99 -9.54 22.56
C ASP A 298 9.27 -8.85 22.07
N TYR A 299 9.89 -8.06 22.94
CA TYR A 299 11.07 -7.27 22.61
C TYR A 299 12.02 -7.19 23.82
N PRO A 300 13.35 -7.29 23.64
CA PRO A 300 14.07 -7.36 22.35
C PRO A 300 14.15 -8.75 21.74
N ASP A 301 13.85 -9.80 22.49
CA ASP A 301 14.18 -11.18 22.09
C ASP A 301 13.20 -11.78 21.08
N GLY A 302 11.95 -11.31 21.07
CA GLY A 302 10.91 -11.79 20.17
C GLY A 302 10.49 -13.23 20.40
N ILE A 303 10.16 -13.93 19.31
CA ILE A 303 9.64 -15.30 19.28
C ILE A 303 10.45 -16.13 18.28
N HIS A 304 10.65 -17.42 18.51
CA HIS A 304 11.31 -18.33 17.55
C HIS A 304 12.69 -17.83 17.04
N GLY A 305 13.43 -17.11 17.90
CA GLY A 305 14.73 -16.54 17.58
C GLY A 305 14.71 -15.31 16.67
N ARG A 306 13.55 -14.67 16.48
CA ARG A 306 13.35 -13.45 15.67
C ARG A 306 12.45 -12.45 16.40
N ASN A 307 12.66 -11.16 16.17
CA ASN A 307 11.74 -10.12 16.64
C ASN A 307 11.07 -9.41 15.46
N PHE A 308 9.93 -8.79 15.72
CA PHE A 308 9.14 -8.12 14.68
C PHE A 308 9.92 -6.99 14.00
N GLU A 309 10.76 -6.25 14.74
CA GLU A 309 11.56 -5.15 14.20
C GLU A 309 12.57 -5.63 13.15
N GLY A 310 13.27 -6.73 13.42
CA GLY A 310 14.21 -7.34 12.50
C GLY A 310 13.52 -7.90 11.26
N GLU A 311 12.39 -8.58 11.45
CA GLU A 311 11.64 -9.18 10.34
C GLU A 311 10.89 -8.14 9.50
N SER A 312 10.39 -7.07 10.13
CA SER A 312 9.85 -5.88 9.45
C SER A 312 10.89 -5.26 8.53
N LYS A 313 12.13 -5.12 9.01
CA LYS A 313 13.25 -4.64 8.18
C LYS A 313 13.64 -5.62 7.08
N ARG A 314 13.66 -6.92 7.38
CA ARG A 314 14.06 -7.98 6.43
C ARG A 314 13.08 -8.11 5.26
N PHE A 315 11.79 -8.00 5.53
CA PHE A 315 10.73 -8.14 4.53
C PHE A 315 10.15 -6.79 4.06
N HIS A 316 10.73 -5.67 4.53
CA HIS A 316 10.30 -4.32 4.19
C HIS A 316 8.80 -4.06 4.47
N ILE A 317 8.34 -4.50 5.65
CA ILE A 317 6.93 -4.47 6.03
C ILE A 317 6.42 -3.03 6.12
N THR A 318 5.35 -2.77 5.36
CA THR A 318 4.62 -1.50 5.35
C THR A 318 3.56 -1.47 6.44
N TYR A 319 2.79 -2.56 6.57
CA TYR A 319 1.75 -2.74 7.57
C TYR A 319 1.64 -4.21 7.98
N MET A 320 1.07 -4.50 9.15
CA MET A 320 0.83 -5.88 9.58
C MET A 320 -0.44 -5.97 10.42
N ILE A 321 -1.39 -6.83 10.04
CA ILE A 321 -2.60 -7.06 10.82
C ILE A 321 -2.22 -7.78 12.10
N GLY A 322 -2.61 -7.19 13.23
CA GLY A 322 -2.37 -7.70 14.58
C GLY A 322 -3.62 -7.58 15.41
N ASN A 323 -4.76 -8.03 14.89
CA ASN A 323 -6.07 -7.77 15.48
C ASN A 323 -6.19 -8.21 16.95
N ASN A 324 -5.56 -9.33 17.31
CA ASN A 324 -5.59 -9.86 18.68
C ASN A 324 -4.51 -9.29 19.59
N GLN A 325 -3.54 -8.54 19.07
CA GLN A 325 -2.41 -8.02 19.83
C GLN A 325 -2.81 -7.15 21.04
N PRO A 326 -3.89 -6.35 21.02
CA PRO A 326 -4.35 -5.64 22.21
C PRO A 326 -4.77 -6.52 23.39
N SER A 327 -4.93 -7.84 23.19
CA SER A 327 -5.20 -8.80 24.27
C SER A 327 -3.91 -9.30 24.96
N TYR A 328 -2.76 -9.15 24.31
CA TYR A 328 -1.48 -9.70 24.75
C TYR A 328 -0.45 -8.61 25.09
N GLN A 329 -0.57 -7.45 24.44
CA GLN A 329 0.42 -6.38 24.47
C GLN A 329 -0.23 -5.05 24.82
N THR A 330 0.55 -4.15 25.43
CA THR A 330 0.08 -2.79 25.69
C THR A 330 -0.02 -2.01 24.38
N MET A 331 -0.95 -1.05 24.30
CA MET A 331 -1.02 -0.15 23.14
C MET A 331 0.28 0.64 22.93
N ALA A 332 1.03 0.93 24.00
CA ALA A 332 2.35 1.56 23.89
C ALA A 332 3.36 0.68 23.15
N ARG A 333 3.38 -0.63 23.43
CA ARG A 333 4.23 -1.59 22.71
C ARG A 333 3.81 -1.72 21.24
N ILE A 334 2.50 -1.80 20.98
CA ILE A 334 1.94 -1.83 19.62
C ILE A 334 2.32 -0.56 18.85
N LYS A 335 2.24 0.62 19.48
CA LYS A 335 2.67 1.89 18.88
C LYS A 335 4.16 1.85 18.54
N GLN A 336 5.00 1.40 19.46
CA GLN A 336 6.45 1.29 19.23
C GLN A 336 6.77 0.39 18.02
N ALA A 337 6.15 -0.79 17.94
CA ALA A 337 6.31 -1.69 16.79
C ALA A 337 5.79 -1.06 15.48
N SER A 338 4.64 -0.39 15.55
CA SER A 338 3.99 0.25 14.39
C SER A 338 4.83 1.37 13.79
N MET A 339 5.50 2.16 14.63
CA MET A 339 6.41 3.24 14.21
C MET A 339 7.66 2.74 13.46
N LEU A 340 7.92 1.42 13.46
CA LEU A 340 9.04 0.79 12.78
C LEU A 340 8.65 0.10 11.45
N CYS A 341 7.41 0.31 11.00
CA CYS A 341 6.93 -0.16 9.69
C CYS A 341 6.92 0.99 8.68
N GLY A 342 7.12 0.65 7.40
CA GLY A 342 6.97 1.62 6.31
C GLY A 342 8.09 2.67 6.24
N TYR A 343 7.72 3.87 5.77
CA TYR A 343 8.65 5.00 5.63
C TYR A 343 8.86 5.72 6.95
N ARG A 344 10.02 6.38 7.07
CA ARG A 344 10.33 7.27 8.19
C ARG A 344 11.26 8.36 7.74
N TYR A 345 10.79 9.60 7.64
CA TYR A 345 11.61 10.68 7.10
C TYR A 345 12.44 11.40 8.17
N GLU A 346 13.65 11.77 7.77
CA GLU A 346 14.58 12.62 8.52
C GLU A 346 15.04 13.76 7.60
N ILE A 347 14.90 15.00 8.06
CA ILE A 347 15.50 16.16 7.41
C ILE A 347 16.87 16.41 8.03
N THR A 348 17.91 16.30 7.21
CA THR A 348 19.31 16.35 7.67
C THR A 348 20.00 17.68 7.39
N ASP A 349 19.48 18.47 6.44
CA ASP A 349 19.98 19.79 6.12
C ASP A 349 18.86 20.65 5.52
N VAL A 350 18.86 21.94 5.86
CA VAL A 350 17.92 22.92 5.32
C VAL A 350 18.69 24.19 5.02
N ARG A 351 18.57 24.65 3.77
CA ARG A 351 19.22 25.86 3.30
C ARG A 351 18.21 26.77 2.64
N VAL A 352 18.25 28.06 2.97
CA VAL A 352 17.25 29.04 2.54
C VAL A 352 17.92 30.22 1.83
N LYS A 353 17.26 30.70 0.78
CA LYS A 353 17.50 31.95 0.08
C LYS A 353 16.18 32.73 0.00
N GLU A 354 16.19 33.98 -0.43
CA GLU A 354 15.00 34.88 -0.45
C GLU A 354 13.76 34.26 -1.11
N ASP A 355 13.93 33.50 -2.19
CA ASP A 355 12.84 32.95 -3.02
C ASP A 355 12.79 31.41 -3.04
N SER A 356 13.71 30.74 -2.35
CA SER A 356 13.93 29.31 -2.51
C SER A 356 14.48 28.63 -1.27
N THR A 357 14.11 27.37 -1.08
CA THR A 357 14.61 26.51 -0.01
C THR A 357 15.07 25.20 -0.60
N CYS A 358 16.21 24.70 -0.14
CA CYS A 358 16.69 23.35 -0.41
C CYS A 358 16.63 22.54 0.87
N VAL A 359 16.01 21.36 0.81
CA VAL A 359 15.92 20.43 1.93
C VAL A 359 16.60 19.12 1.56
N GLN A 360 17.51 18.64 2.40
CA GLN A 360 18.00 17.27 2.31
C GLN A 360 17.13 16.38 3.18
N ILE A 361 16.48 15.40 2.56
CA ILE A 361 15.58 14.46 3.22
C ILE A 361 16.07 13.03 3.02
N LYS A 362 16.00 12.23 4.07
CA LYS A 362 16.41 10.82 4.11
C LYS A 362 15.22 9.95 4.51
N ASN A 363 15.06 8.79 3.86
CA ASN A 363 14.15 7.77 4.37
C ASN A 363 14.94 6.81 5.29
N THR A 364 14.69 6.90 6.59
CA THR A 364 15.25 6.03 7.64
C THR A 364 14.38 4.80 7.95
N GLY A 365 13.23 4.67 7.28
CA GLY A 365 12.29 3.58 7.47
C GLY A 365 12.74 2.26 6.84
N VAL A 366 11.83 1.30 6.79
CA VAL A 366 12.04 -0.02 6.18
C VAL A 366 11.40 -0.16 4.81
N ALA A 367 10.53 0.76 4.38
CA ALA A 367 9.95 0.80 3.03
C ALA A 367 9.74 2.26 2.55
N PRO A 368 9.56 2.52 1.25
CA PRO A 368 9.13 3.83 0.77
C PRO A 368 7.65 4.11 1.08
N ILE A 369 7.22 5.34 0.86
CA ILE A 369 5.79 5.66 0.76
C ILE A 369 5.29 5.27 -0.64
N TYR A 370 4.09 4.70 -0.74
CA TYR A 370 3.50 4.26 -2.03
C TYR A 370 2.48 5.25 -2.61
N ARG A 371 2.54 6.51 -2.15
CA ARG A 371 1.73 7.63 -2.63
C ARG A 371 2.64 8.84 -2.81
N ASP A 372 2.26 9.75 -3.69
CA ASP A 372 3.02 10.99 -3.84
C ASP A 372 2.97 11.81 -2.56
N ALA A 373 4.16 12.20 -2.09
CA ALA A 373 4.36 13.08 -0.96
C ALA A 373 5.45 14.08 -1.30
N TYR A 374 5.29 15.32 -0.84
CA TYR A 374 6.15 16.43 -1.21
C TYR A 374 6.60 17.16 0.05
N VAL A 375 7.88 17.52 0.13
CA VAL A 375 8.30 18.48 1.16
C VAL A 375 7.71 19.83 0.76
N ALA A 376 7.11 20.53 1.70
CA ALA A 376 6.52 21.85 1.44
C ALA A 376 7.05 22.89 2.43
N VAL A 377 7.17 24.12 1.96
CA VAL A 377 7.56 25.30 2.74
C VAL A 377 6.42 26.29 2.66
N ASN A 378 5.80 26.60 3.80
CA ASN A 378 4.66 27.54 3.88
C ASN A 378 3.52 27.21 2.89
N GLY A 379 3.27 25.92 2.64
CA GLY A 379 2.24 25.43 1.71
C GLY A 379 2.64 25.37 0.24
N VAL A 380 3.90 25.67 -0.09
CA VAL A 380 4.46 25.51 -1.45
C VAL A 380 5.23 24.19 -1.51
N ARG A 381 4.79 23.25 -2.35
CA ARG A 381 5.41 21.92 -2.50
C ARG A 381 6.72 21.97 -3.29
N SER A 382 7.59 21.01 -3.02
CA SER A 382 8.73 20.66 -3.86
C SER A 382 8.27 20.19 -5.23
N GLU A 383 9.12 20.38 -6.24
CA GLU A 383 8.84 19.86 -7.58
C GLU A 383 8.88 18.33 -7.65
N SER A 384 9.73 17.72 -6.81
CA SER A 384 9.92 16.26 -6.76
C SER A 384 9.13 15.63 -5.63
N SER A 385 8.44 14.54 -5.95
CA SER A 385 7.79 13.64 -4.99
C SER A 385 8.82 12.81 -4.22
N LEU A 386 8.43 12.27 -3.07
CA LEU A 386 9.18 11.35 -2.22
C LEU A 386 8.78 9.88 -2.45
N ILE A 387 7.86 9.61 -3.38
CA ILE A 387 7.28 8.26 -3.64
C ILE A 387 8.32 7.17 -3.94
N ASP A 388 9.49 7.55 -4.44
CA ASP A 388 10.57 6.66 -4.82
C ASP A 388 11.81 6.77 -3.91
N LEU A 389 11.75 7.55 -2.82
CA LEU A 389 12.86 7.69 -1.87
C LEU A 389 13.02 6.41 -1.03
N GLN A 390 13.98 5.55 -1.40
CA GLN A 390 14.14 4.23 -0.81
C GLN A 390 14.76 4.27 0.60
N PRO A 391 14.53 3.23 1.42
CA PRO A 391 15.21 3.07 2.71
C PRO A 391 16.73 3.28 2.62
N GLY A 392 17.25 4.15 3.46
CA GLY A 392 18.66 4.53 3.53
C GLY A 392 19.08 5.64 2.54
N GLU A 393 18.28 5.94 1.52
CA GLU A 393 18.59 6.98 0.54
C GLU A 393 18.31 8.39 1.08
N SER A 394 19.07 9.36 0.55
CA SER A 394 18.87 10.78 0.80
C SER A 394 18.71 11.51 -0.53
N ARG A 395 17.89 12.56 -0.55
CA ARG A 395 17.61 13.38 -1.72
C ARG A 395 17.58 14.86 -1.33
N TRP A 396 18.12 15.69 -2.21
CA TRP A 396 17.86 17.13 -2.15
C TRP A 396 16.59 17.46 -2.92
N VAL A 397 15.68 18.19 -2.28
CA VAL A 397 14.49 18.74 -2.92
C VAL A 397 14.52 20.26 -2.88
N GLY A 398 14.21 20.88 -4.01
CA GLY A 398 14.06 22.33 -4.14
C GLY A 398 12.60 22.73 -3.99
N ILE A 399 12.37 23.82 -3.27
CA ILE A 399 11.06 24.43 -3.07
C ILE A 399 11.15 25.89 -3.50
N PRO A 400 10.28 26.38 -4.40
CA PRO A 400 10.25 27.78 -4.84
C PRO A 400 9.57 28.68 -3.80
N ALA A 401 10.04 28.60 -2.56
CA ALA A 401 9.64 29.45 -1.45
C ALA A 401 10.81 29.59 -0.48
N GLY A 402 11.07 30.83 -0.05
CA GLY A 402 12.10 31.19 0.90
C GLY A 402 11.54 32.02 2.05
N ALA A 403 11.83 31.64 3.30
CA ALA A 403 11.57 32.45 4.48
C ALA A 403 12.41 31.97 5.66
N THR A 404 12.92 32.89 6.47
CA THR A 404 13.66 32.57 7.70
C THR A 404 12.78 31.97 8.80
N ASP A 405 11.49 32.32 8.77
CA ASP A 405 10.43 31.95 9.71
C ASP A 405 9.43 31.04 9.00
N MET A 406 9.97 29.98 8.39
CA MET A 406 9.20 29.02 7.62
C MET A 406 8.66 27.85 8.44
N THR A 407 7.53 27.32 7.98
CA THR A 407 7.01 26.01 8.39
C THR A 407 7.32 24.99 7.29
N ILE A 408 8.01 23.92 7.66
CA ILE A 408 8.29 22.79 6.77
C ILE A 408 7.31 21.65 7.09
N THR A 409 6.61 21.15 6.08
CA THR A 409 5.69 20.00 6.16
C THR A 409 6.04 18.95 5.12
N ILE A 410 5.48 17.75 5.26
CA ILE A 410 5.42 16.77 4.17
C ILE A 410 3.95 16.59 3.81
N GLU A 411 3.58 16.99 2.61
CA GLU A 411 2.21 17.03 2.12
C GLU A 411 1.92 15.85 1.20
N CYS A 412 0.74 15.25 1.37
CA CYS A 412 0.26 14.14 0.55
C CYS A 412 -1.25 14.28 0.37
N ASP A 413 -1.72 14.25 -0.88
CA ASP A 413 -3.16 14.41 -1.20
C ASP A 413 -4.00 13.19 -0.78
N HIS A 414 -3.33 12.10 -0.39
CA HIS A 414 -3.97 10.85 0.05
C HIS A 414 -4.10 10.74 1.57
N LEU A 415 -3.88 11.80 2.32
CA LEU A 415 -4.14 11.83 3.76
C LEU A 415 -5.62 12.09 4.03
N VAL A 416 -6.21 11.39 5.00
CA VAL A 416 -7.54 11.76 5.50
C VAL A 416 -7.45 12.96 6.44
N PRO A 417 -8.53 13.75 6.62
CA PRO A 417 -8.51 14.91 7.51
C PRO A 417 -7.97 14.59 8.91
N GLY A 418 -6.95 15.33 9.34
CA GLY A 418 -6.32 15.19 10.65
C GLY A 418 -5.09 14.27 10.69
N GLN A 419 -4.75 13.59 9.59
CA GLN A 419 -3.44 12.96 9.44
C GLN A 419 -2.38 13.99 9.03
N LYS A 420 -1.13 13.69 9.38
CA LYS A 420 0.07 14.41 8.94
C LYS A 420 1.21 13.43 8.81
N ILE A 421 2.09 13.67 7.84
CA ILE A 421 3.38 12.98 7.77
C ILE A 421 4.35 13.74 8.66
N GLU A 422 4.86 13.10 9.70
CA GLU A 422 5.87 13.68 10.60
C GLU A 422 7.28 13.31 10.11
N TYR A 423 8.26 14.14 10.44
CA TYR A 423 9.67 13.87 10.17
C TYR A 423 10.52 14.18 11.41
N GLU A 424 11.67 13.52 11.51
CA GLU A 424 12.72 13.92 12.45
C GLU A 424 13.56 15.05 11.87
N ALA A 425 14.03 15.94 12.72
CA ALA A 425 15.06 16.90 12.36
C ALA A 425 15.87 17.30 13.60
N HIS A 426 17.20 17.36 13.43
CA HIS A 426 18.16 17.87 14.41
C HIS A 426 19.20 18.75 13.70
N VAL A 427 18.74 19.69 12.89
CA VAL A 427 19.58 20.53 12.05
C VAL A 427 20.01 21.76 12.83
N LYS A 428 21.33 22.01 12.87
CA LYS A 428 21.90 23.24 13.42
C LYS A 428 22.21 24.22 12.28
N GLY A 429 21.71 25.44 12.39
CA GLY A 429 22.06 26.56 11.52
C GLY A 429 23.49 27.06 11.75
N GLU A 430 23.92 27.97 10.88
CA GLU A 430 25.20 28.69 11.00
C GLU A 430 25.20 29.80 12.04
#